data_AF-A0AAN0NFB5-F1
#
_entry.id   AF-A0AAN0NFB5-F1
#
_cell.length_a   1.000
_cell.length_b   1.000
_cell.length_c   1.000
_cell.angle_alpha   90.00
_cell.angle_beta   90.00
_cell.angle_gamma   90.00
#
_symmetry.space_group_name_H-M   'P 1'
#
loop_
_entity.id
_entity.type
_entity.pdbx_description
1 polymer ?
#
loop_
_entity_poly.entity_id
_entity_poly.type
_entity_poly.pdbx_seq_one_letter_code
_entity_poly.pdbx_strand_id
1 'polypeptide(L)'
;MSQGLVVIIDEVHRLNKDKQDVLLPHIESGLITMIGATTANPYFSINPRIRSRVHLFEFNQIDTTHLEVVLKRAFKHYPDKSIDDDVIATIAKSANGDARYALNALEILTKSTLDTDLTKTKILTHFLYP
;
A
#
# COMPACT_ATOMS: atom_id res chain seq x y z
N MET A 1 28.01 14.51 -10.37
CA MET A 1 27.42 14.21 -9.05
C MET A 1 27.03 12.75 -9.08
N SER A 2 27.69 11.86 -8.33
CA SER A 2 27.23 10.47 -8.23
C SER A 2 25.85 10.50 -7.57
N GLN A 3 24.82 9.99 -8.24
CA GLN A 3 23.50 9.81 -7.65
C GLN A 3 23.67 8.82 -6.48
N GLY A 4 23.46 9.27 -5.24
CA GLY A 4 23.47 8.40 -4.07
C GLY A 4 22.42 7.29 -4.21
N LEU A 5 22.59 6.19 -3.48
CA LEU A 5 21.66 5.06 -3.51
C LEU A 5 20.38 5.39 -2.75
N VAL A 6 19.21 5.04 -3.29
CA VAL A 6 17.96 5.07 -2.53
C VAL A 6 17.79 3.73 -1.83
N VAL A 7 17.75 3.73 -0.51
CA VAL A 7 17.57 2.53 0.31
C VAL A 7 16.21 2.60 0.98
N ILE A 8 15.30 1.72 0.57
CA ILE A 8 13.97 1.59 1.17
C ILE A 8 14.01 0.48 2.21
N ILE A 9 13.63 0.79 3.45
CA ILE A 9 13.60 -0.15 4.57
C ILE A 9 12.16 -0.21 5.08
N ASP A 10 11.45 -1.27 4.70
CA ASP A 10 10.12 -1.54 5.24
C ASP A 10 10.22 -2.09 6.67
N GLU A 11 9.22 -1.76 7.49
CA GLU A 11 9.18 -2.04 8.92
C GLU A 11 10.50 -1.75 9.65
N VAL A 12 11.06 -0.56 9.42
CA VAL A 12 12.36 -0.12 9.97
C VAL A 12 12.44 -0.24 11.50
N HIS A 13 11.28 -0.24 12.19
CA HIS A 13 11.20 -0.49 13.64
C HIS A 13 11.70 -1.86 14.07
N ARG A 14 11.81 -2.84 13.16
CA ARG A 14 12.36 -4.18 13.43
C ARG A 14 13.88 -4.21 13.50
N LEU A 15 14.56 -3.18 12.99
CA LEU A 15 16.00 -3.03 13.16
C LEU A 15 16.30 -2.60 14.60
N ASN A 16 17.12 -3.38 15.30
CA ASN A 16 17.64 -2.96 16.60
C ASN A 16 18.55 -1.73 16.45
N LYS A 17 18.85 -1.07 17.58
CA LYS A 17 19.61 0.20 17.59
C LYS A 17 20.96 0.09 16.88
N ASP A 18 21.69 -1.00 17.12
CA ASP A 18 23.02 -1.23 16.52
C ASP A 18 22.94 -1.30 14.99
N LYS A 19 21.95 -2.00 14.44
CA LYS A 19 21.75 -2.07 12.99
C LYS A 19 21.33 -0.72 12.39
N GLN A 20 20.54 0.06 13.11
CA GLN A 20 20.19 1.41 12.67
C GLN A 20 21.44 2.33 12.65
N ASP A 21 22.33 2.19 13.63
CA ASP A 21 23.54 3.01 13.71
C ASP A 21 24.55 2.71 12.59
N VAL A 22 24.58 1.48 12.08
CA VAL A 22 25.39 1.13 10.89
C VAL A 22 25.00 1.97 9.66
N LEU A 23 23.76 2.46 9.58
CA LEU A 23 23.31 3.28 8.46
C LEU A 23 23.76 4.74 8.55
N LEU A 24 24.13 5.24 9.74
CA LEU A 24 24.43 6.65 9.97
C LEU A 24 25.54 7.22 9.08
N PRO A 25 26.73 6.59 8.96
CA PRO A 25 27.81 7.16 8.15
C PRO A 25 27.43 7.30 6.67
N HIS A 26 26.56 6.40 6.19
CA HIS A 26 26.09 6.40 4.81
C HIS A 26 25.04 7.47 4.54
N ILE A 27 24.18 7.76 5.53
CA ILE A 27 23.21 8.85 5.45
C ILE A 27 23.93 10.21 5.50
N GLU A 28 24.89 10.36 6.43
CA GLU A 28 25.63 11.60 6.65
C GLU A 28 26.55 11.97 5.48
N SER A 29 27.19 10.97 4.86
CA SER A 29 28.02 11.18 3.66
C SER A 29 27.20 11.44 2.39
N GLY A 30 25.87 11.29 2.46
CA GLY A 30 24.99 11.36 1.28
C GLY A 30 25.13 10.15 0.35
N LEU A 31 25.83 9.10 0.77
CA LEU A 31 25.94 7.85 0.00
C LEU A 31 24.56 7.19 -0.16
N ILE A 32 23.72 7.25 0.88
CA ILE A 32 22.34 6.74 0.83
C ILE A 32 21.33 7.83 1.14
N THR A 33 20.25 7.87 0.36
CA THR A 33 18.98 8.47 0.74
C THR A 33 18.09 7.36 1.29
N MET A 34 17.82 7.39 2.59
CA MET A 34 17.02 6.37 3.26
C MET A 34 15.53 6.74 3.25
N ILE A 35 14.67 5.78 2.90
CA ILE A 35 13.23 5.84 3.09
C ILE A 35 12.83 4.69 4.02
N GLY A 36 12.52 5.01 5.27
CA GLY A 36 12.04 4.04 6.26
C GLY A 36 10.52 4.07 6.35
N ALA A 37 9.87 2.91 6.23
CA ALA A 37 8.44 2.75 6.51
C ALA A 37 8.24 2.00 7.82
N THR A 38 7.25 2.40 8.62
CA THR A 38 6.95 1.75 9.91
C THR A 38 5.49 1.95 10.28
N THR A 39 4.88 0.90 10.83
CA THR A 39 3.57 0.96 11.49
C THR A 39 3.67 1.34 12.98
N ALA A 40 4.88 1.25 13.58
CA ALA A 40 5.14 1.65 14.95
C ALA A 40 5.46 3.14 15.08
N ASN A 41 5.20 3.73 16.25
CA ASN A 41 5.49 5.13 16.53
C ASN A 41 7.02 5.42 16.37
N PRO A 42 7.42 6.30 15.45
CA PRO A 42 8.83 6.53 15.11
C PRO A 42 9.63 7.23 16.21
N TYR A 43 8.98 7.93 17.14
CA TYR A 43 9.66 8.58 18.27
C TYR A 43 10.26 7.55 19.24
N PHE A 44 9.68 6.35 19.31
CA PHE A 44 10.15 5.26 20.16
C PHE A 44 10.97 4.22 19.41
N SER A 45 10.54 3.87 18.20
CA SER A 45 11.14 2.76 17.43
C SER A 45 12.40 3.14 16.64
N ILE A 46 12.56 4.42 16.30
CA ILE A 46 13.71 4.91 15.54
C ILE A 46 14.73 5.52 16.49
N ASN A 47 16.00 5.15 16.32
CA ASN A 47 17.12 5.71 17.05
C ASN A 47 17.15 7.24 16.88
N PRO A 48 17.25 8.02 17.98
CA PRO A 48 17.33 9.49 17.92
C PRO A 48 18.35 10.04 16.92
N ARG A 49 19.49 9.35 16.71
CA ARG A 49 20.53 9.77 15.76
C ARG A 49 20.06 9.74 14.30
N ILE A 50 19.31 8.70 13.93
CA ILE A 50 18.69 8.58 12.60
C ILE A 50 17.54 9.57 12.50
N ARG A 51 16.69 9.67 13.53
CA ARG A 51 15.54 10.56 13.56
C ARG A 51 15.92 12.03 13.33
N SER A 52 17.08 12.48 13.82
CA SER A 52 17.55 13.85 13.61
C SER A 52 18.05 14.14 12.18
N ARG A 53 18.10 13.13 11.29
CA ARG A 53 18.59 13.22 9.91
C ARG A 53 17.53 12.86 8.87
N VAL A 54 16.32 12.53 9.30
CA VAL A 54 15.20 12.15 8.42
C VAL A 54 14.00 13.05 8.67
N HIS A 55 13.16 13.17 7.65
CA HIS A 55 11.84 13.78 7.78
C HIS A 55 10.82 12.69 8.15
N LEU A 56 9.98 12.99 9.14
CA LEU A 56 8.87 12.12 9.52
C LEU A 56 7.62 12.56 8.78
N PHE A 57 6.99 11.61 8.08
CA PHE A 57 5.71 11.80 7.42
C PHE A 57 4.71 10.82 8.01
N GLU A 58 3.59 11.34 8.48
CA GLU A 58 2.46 10.52 8.90
C GLU A 58 1.55 10.26 7.71
N PHE A 59 1.23 8.99 7.47
CA PHE A 59 0.30 8.58 6.43
C PHE A 59 -1.05 8.27 7.08
N ASN A 60 -2.09 8.93 6.60
CA ASN A 60 -3.46 8.64 6.99
C ASN A 60 -4.05 7.51 6.15
N GLN A 61 -5.15 6.94 6.63
CA GLN A 61 -5.97 6.04 5.84
C GLN A 61 -6.43 6.72 4.55
N ILE A 62 -6.52 5.94 3.47
CA ILE A 62 -6.93 6.45 2.17
C ILE A 62 -8.44 6.69 2.19
N ASP A 63 -8.90 7.84 1.70
CA ASP A 63 -10.34 8.08 1.57
C ASP A 63 -11.00 7.07 0.62
N THR A 64 -12.25 6.71 0.90
CA THR A 64 -13.02 5.79 0.06
C THR A 64 -13.04 6.22 -1.41
N THR A 65 -13.21 7.52 -1.69
CA THR A 65 -13.20 8.05 -3.06
C THR A 65 -11.84 7.91 -3.74
N HIS A 66 -10.74 8.04 -3.00
CA HIS A 66 -9.40 7.79 -3.52
C HIS A 66 -9.14 6.30 -3.75
N LEU A 67 -9.69 5.42 -2.91
CA LEU A 67 -9.67 3.98 -3.14
C LEU A 67 -10.42 3.58 -4.41
N GLU A 68 -11.57 4.19 -4.70
CA GLU A 68 -12.26 3.96 -5.97
C GLU A 68 -11.39 4.32 -7.18
N VAL A 69 -10.63 5.41 -7.11
CA VAL A 69 -9.66 5.78 -8.18
C VAL A 69 -8.56 4.72 -8.31
N VAL A 70 -8.03 4.20 -7.21
CA VAL A 70 -7.04 3.13 -7.21
C VAL A 70 -7.61 1.86 -7.86
N LEU A 71 -8.82 1.46 -7.49
CA LEU A 71 -9.51 0.29 -8.03
C LEU A 71 -9.82 0.44 -9.51
N LYS A 72 -10.33 1.59 -9.95
CA LYS A 72 -10.59 1.88 -11.38
C LYS A 72 -9.29 1.83 -12.20
N ARG A 73 -8.16 2.29 -11.65
CA ARG A 73 -6.85 2.17 -12.30
C ARG A 73 -6.40 0.72 -12.38
N ALA A 74 -6.50 -0.03 -11.29
CA ALA A 74 -6.14 -1.44 -11.25
C ALA A 74 -6.99 -2.28 -12.21
N PHE A 75 -8.28 -1.96 -12.33
CA PHE A 75 -9.20 -2.68 -13.21
C PHE A 75 -8.82 -2.59 -14.70
N LYS A 76 -8.09 -1.54 -15.11
CA LYS A 76 -7.58 -1.42 -16.49
C LYS A 76 -6.65 -2.56 -16.92
N HIS A 77 -6.13 -3.35 -15.97
CA HIS A 77 -5.35 -4.55 -16.26
C HIS A 77 -6.21 -5.78 -16.62
N TYR A 78 -7.54 -5.67 -16.59
CA TYR A 78 -8.49 -6.71 -16.98
C TYR A 78 -9.34 -6.22 -18.17
N PRO A 79 -8.74 -6.02 -19.37
CA PRO A 79 -9.42 -5.40 -20.52
C PRO A 79 -10.60 -6.23 -21.04
N ASP A 80 -10.59 -7.54 -20.81
CA ASP A 80 -11.64 -8.47 -21.24
C ASP A 80 -12.84 -8.53 -20.28
N LYS A 81 -12.83 -7.70 -19.22
CA LYS A 81 -13.90 -7.64 -18.22
C LYS A 81 -14.47 -6.23 -18.11
N SER A 82 -15.77 -6.13 -17.85
CA SER A 82 -16.47 -4.94 -17.36
C SER A 82 -16.77 -5.08 -15.88
N ILE A 83 -16.82 -3.96 -15.17
CA ILE A 83 -17.22 -3.89 -13.77
C ILE A 83 -18.11 -2.67 -13.56
N ASP A 84 -19.19 -2.86 -12.80
CA ASP A 84 -20.03 -1.75 -12.39
C ASP A 84 -19.32 -0.89 -11.36
N ASP A 85 -19.48 0.44 -11.47
CA ASP A 85 -18.97 1.40 -10.50
C ASP A 85 -19.48 1.10 -9.07
N ASP A 86 -20.69 0.55 -8.96
CA ASP A 86 -21.32 0.11 -7.73
C ASP A 86 -20.53 -0.99 -7.00
N VAL A 87 -19.90 -1.90 -7.75
CA VAL A 87 -19.04 -2.95 -7.21
C VAL A 87 -17.74 -2.34 -6.70
N ILE A 88 -17.14 -1.43 -7.47
CA ILE A 88 -15.94 -0.70 -7.07
C ILE A 88 -16.18 0.07 -5.77
N ALA A 89 -17.29 0.81 -5.67
CA ALA A 89 -17.66 1.56 -4.47
C ALA A 89 -17.87 0.63 -3.26
N THR A 90 -18.42 -0.57 -3.48
CA THR A 90 -18.61 -1.57 -2.42
C THR A 90 -17.27 -2.09 -1.90
N ILE A 91 -16.33 -2.43 -2.80
CA ILE A 91 -14.98 -2.86 -2.43
C ILE A 91 -14.27 -1.73 -1.67
N ALA A 92 -14.27 -0.51 -2.20
CA ALA A 92 -13.63 0.65 -1.58
C ALA A 92 -14.15 0.90 -0.16
N LYS A 93 -15.48 0.85 0.03
CA LYS A 93 -16.11 1.01 1.35
C LYS A 93 -15.73 -0.12 2.32
N SER A 94 -15.67 -1.35 1.84
CA SER A 94 -15.29 -2.51 2.67
C SER A 94 -13.82 -2.49 3.11
N ALA A 95 -12.96 -1.84 2.32
CA ALA A 95 -11.53 -1.79 2.56
C ALA A 95 -11.11 -0.81 3.67
N ASN A 96 -12.01 0.08 4.09
CA ASN A 96 -11.80 1.01 5.21
C ASN A 96 -10.42 1.71 5.18
N GLY A 97 -10.04 2.21 3.99
CA GLY A 97 -8.80 2.93 3.77
C GLY A 97 -7.54 2.09 3.50
N ASP A 98 -7.64 0.76 3.48
CA ASP A 98 -6.54 -0.14 3.10
C ASP A 98 -6.57 -0.47 1.59
N ALA A 99 -5.66 0.13 0.83
CA ALA A 99 -5.53 -0.14 -0.60
C ALA A 99 -5.08 -1.58 -0.91
N ARG A 100 -4.27 -2.20 -0.06
CA ARG A 100 -3.82 -3.59 -0.27
C ARG A 100 -5.02 -4.53 -0.15
N TYR A 101 -5.86 -4.34 0.86
CA TYR A 101 -7.11 -5.09 0.99
C TYR A 101 -8.03 -4.88 -0.21
N ALA A 102 -8.26 -3.62 -0.61
CA ALA A 102 -9.12 -3.29 -1.75
C ALA A 102 -8.66 -3.96 -3.05
N LEU A 103 -7.36 -3.88 -3.36
CA LEU A 103 -6.76 -4.47 -4.56
C LEU A 103 -6.85 -6.00 -4.55
N ASN A 104 -6.60 -6.64 -3.41
CA ASN A 104 -6.73 -8.09 -3.27
C ASN A 104 -8.18 -8.54 -3.47
N ALA A 105 -9.15 -7.82 -2.92
CA ALA A 105 -10.57 -8.12 -3.12
C ALA A 105 -10.97 -8.02 -4.60
N LEU A 106 -10.49 -6.99 -5.31
CA LEU A 106 -10.70 -6.84 -6.75
C LEU A 106 -10.04 -7.98 -7.55
N GLU A 107 -8.81 -8.35 -7.20
CA GLU A 107 -8.08 -9.44 -7.86
C GLU A 107 -8.80 -10.78 -7.68
N ILE A 108 -9.24 -11.10 -6.46
CA ILE A 108 -10.03 -12.31 -6.19
C ILE A 108 -11.31 -12.28 -7.02
N LEU A 109 -12.07 -11.18 -6.96
CA LEU A 109 -13.31 -11.04 -7.71
C LEU A 109 -13.12 -11.28 -9.21
N THR A 110 -12.10 -10.65 -9.80
CA THR A 110 -11.83 -10.73 -11.24
C THR A 110 -11.35 -12.11 -11.67
N LYS A 111 -10.58 -12.81 -10.83
CA LYS A 111 -10.03 -14.14 -11.15
C LYS A 111 -10.93 -15.31 -10.79
N SER A 112 -11.82 -15.16 -9.82
CA SER A 112 -12.68 -16.24 -9.33
C SER A 112 -13.91 -16.50 -10.19
N THR A 113 -14.31 -15.57 -11.06
CA THR A 113 -15.44 -15.74 -11.97
C THR A 113 -15.02 -15.81 -13.44
N LEU A 114 -15.70 -16.69 -14.18
CA LEU A 114 -15.63 -16.74 -15.64
C LEU A 114 -16.42 -15.61 -16.31
N ASP A 115 -17.30 -14.94 -15.57
CA ASP A 115 -18.08 -13.83 -16.09
C ASP A 115 -17.18 -12.68 -16.53
N THR A 116 -17.45 -12.16 -17.72
CA THR A 116 -16.82 -10.96 -18.25
C THR A 116 -17.48 -9.69 -17.74
N ASP A 117 -18.67 -9.78 -17.13
CA ASP A 117 -19.45 -8.62 -16.71
C ASP A 117 -19.79 -8.69 -15.22
N LEU A 118 -19.07 -7.90 -14.42
CA LEU A 118 -19.08 -7.92 -12.97
C LEU A 118 -20.07 -6.89 -12.41
N THR A 119 -21.32 -7.34 -12.27
CA THR A 119 -22.40 -6.55 -11.65
C THR A 119 -22.69 -7.03 -10.23
N LYS A 120 -23.22 -6.15 -9.36
CA LYS A 120 -23.55 -6.51 -7.97
C LYS A 120 -24.40 -7.77 -7.86
N THR A 121 -25.41 -7.90 -8.72
CA THR A 121 -26.33 -9.05 -8.72
C THR A 121 -25.62 -10.36 -9.01
N LYS A 122 -24.75 -10.39 -10.04
CA LYS A 122 -24.00 -11.59 -10.44
C LYS A 122 -22.99 -12.02 -9.37
N ILE A 123 -22.34 -11.03 -8.76
CA ILE A 123 -21.40 -11.27 -7.66
C ILE A 123 -22.12 -11.88 -6.45
N LEU A 124 -23.26 -11.31 -6.05
CA LEU A 124 -24.04 -11.85 -4.95
C LEU A 124 -24.54 -13.27 -5.24
N THR A 125 -24.95 -13.57 -6.47
CA THR A 125 -25.36 -14.95 -6.81
C THR A 125 -24.20 -15.93 -6.78
N HIS A 126 -23.02 -15.55 -7.30
CA HIS A 126 -21.83 -16.40 -7.32
C HIS A 126 -21.27 -16.71 -5.91
N PHE A 127 -21.39 -15.78 -4.96
CA PHE A 127 -20.93 -16.00 -3.58
C PHE A 127 -22.00 -16.60 -2.64
N LEU A 128 -23.29 -16.47 -2.95
CA LEU A 128 -24.38 -17.05 -2.16
C LEU A 128 -24.78 -18.46 -2.61
N TYR A 129 -24.44 -18.85 -3.84
CA TYR A 129 -24.72 -20.17 -4.40
C TYR A 129 -23.48 -20.71 -5.16
N PRO A 130 -22.51 -21.30 -4.43
CA PRO A 130 -21.28 -21.85 -5.01
C PRO A 130 -21.52 -23.11 -5.87
#